data_AF-A0AA37XL80-F1
#
_entry.id   AF-A0AA37XL80-F1
#
_cell.length_a   1.000
_cell.length_b   1.000
_cell.length_c   1.000
_cell.angle_alpha   90.00
_cell.angle_beta   90.00
_cell.angle_gamma   90.00
#
_symmetry.space_group_name_H-M   'P 1'
#
loop_
_entity.id
_entity.type
_entity.pdbx_description
1 polymer ?
#
loop_
_entity_poly.entity_id
_entity_poly.type
_entity_poly.pdbx_seq_one_letter_code
_entity_poly.pdbx_strand_id
1 'polypeptide(L)'
;MGYLAVILMVGLLLYSIIRYASDKKSVQEVRGYYLLVDKKKEDHSGKCYGVFQQDQKQIECELPFSLYLHLQVPQRGYLYAKDKKVKSFKTKE
;
A
#
# COMPACT_ATOMS: atom_id res chain seq x y z
N MET A 1 34.35 16.73 -24.11
CA MET A 1 33.10 17.44 -23.78
C MET A 1 31.83 16.65 -24.13
N GLY A 2 31.80 15.78 -25.16
CA GLY A 2 30.57 15.03 -25.55
C GLY A 2 30.18 13.86 -24.64
N TYR A 3 31.14 13.17 -24.01
CA TYR A 3 30.86 12.00 -23.15
C TYR A 3 30.06 12.33 -21.88
N LEU A 4 30.21 13.56 -21.38
CA LEU A 4 29.54 14.01 -20.16
C LEU A 4 28.01 14.13 -20.37
N ALA A 5 27.59 14.55 -21.57
CA ALA A 5 26.19 14.61 -21.96
C ALA A 5 25.56 13.20 -22.07
N VAL A 6 26.33 12.22 -22.58
CA VAL A 6 25.87 10.83 -22.71
C VAL A 6 25.66 10.21 -21.33
N ILE A 7 26.59 10.42 -20.41
CA ILE A 7 26.49 9.90 -19.03
C ILE A 7 25.27 10.51 -18.31
N LEU A 8 25.02 11.80 -18.49
CA LEU A 8 23.84 12.48 -17.94
C LEU A 8 22.54 11.93 -18.52
N MET A 9 22.49 11.66 -19.82
CA MET A 9 21.29 11.13 -20.48
C MET A 9 20.98 9.71 -20.01
N VAL A 10 22.00 8.86 -19.86
CA VAL A 10 21.85 7.50 -19.34
C VAL A 10 21.42 7.51 -17.87
N GLY A 11 21.98 8.40 -17.06
CA GLY A 11 21.58 8.57 -15.65
C GLY A 11 20.12 9.00 -15.50
N LEU A 12 19.65 9.94 -16.32
CA LEU A 12 18.24 10.38 -16.33
C LEU A 12 17.29 9.29 -16.80
N LEU A 13 17.68 8.50 -17.80
CA LEU A 13 16.90 7.35 -18.26
C LEU A 13 16.76 6.30 -17.16
N LEU A 14 17.87 5.93 -16.50
CA LEU A 14 17.85 4.99 -15.38
C LEU A 14 17.00 5.50 -14.22
N TYR A 15 17.11 6.79 -13.87
CA TYR A 15 16.31 7.41 -12.83
C TYR A 15 14.80 7.36 -13.14
N SER A 16 14.40 7.67 -14.38
CA SER A 16 13.01 7.57 -14.81
C SER A 16 12.48 6.14 -14.77
N ILE A 17 13.28 5.15 -15.20
CA ILE A 17 12.87 3.74 -15.18
C ILE A 17 12.67 3.24 -13.73
N ILE A 18 13.57 3.58 -12.83
CA ILE A 18 13.48 3.21 -11.41
C ILE A 18 12.27 3.87 -10.76
N ARG A 19 12.03 5.17 -11.03
CA ARG A 19 10.87 5.90 -10.52
C ARG A 19 9.55 5.31 -11.04
N TYR A 20 9.51 4.92 -12.32
CA TYR A 20 8.34 4.32 -12.94
C TYR A 20 8.07 2.88 -12.45
N ALA A 21 9.12 2.13 -12.12
CA ALA A 21 9.01 0.78 -11.55
C ALA A 21 8.53 0.78 -10.09
N SER A 22 8.93 1.77 -9.29
CA SER A 22 8.46 1.93 -7.90
C SER A 22 6.96 2.24 -7.82
N ASP A 23 6.41 3.00 -8.77
CA ASP A 23 4.97 3.31 -8.84
C ASP A 23 4.13 2.07 -9.20
N LYS A 24 4.68 1.15 -10.01
CA LYS A 24 4.00 -0.07 -10.50
C LYS A 24 4.01 -1.26 -9.55
N LYS A 25 4.64 -1.18 -8.38
CA LYS A 25 4.45 -2.18 -7.30
C LYS A 25 3.14 -1.94 -6.51
N SER A 26 2.11 -1.38 -7.14
CA SER A 26 0.75 -1.42 -6.63
C SER A 26 0.25 -2.86 -6.81
N VAL A 27 0.04 -3.56 -5.70
CA VAL A 27 -0.62 -4.87 -5.71
C VAL A 27 -2.00 -4.62 -6.32
N GLN A 28 -2.19 -5.03 -7.57
CA GLN A 28 -3.25 -4.52 -8.45
C GLN A 28 -4.61 -4.61 -7.79
N GLU A 29 -4.97 -5.76 -7.21
CA GLU A 29 -6.17 -5.90 -6.38
C GLU A 29 -5.93 -7.00 -5.33
N VAL A 30 -6.27 -6.72 -4.08
CA VAL A 30 -6.27 -7.68 -2.98
C VAL A 30 -7.72 -7.92 -2.59
N ARG A 31 -8.19 -9.17 -2.74
CA ARG A 31 -9.53 -9.61 -2.34
C ARG A 31 -9.40 -10.91 -1.57
N GLY A 32 -9.97 -10.95 -0.37
CA GLY A 32 -9.97 -12.18 0.41
C GLY A 32 -10.29 -11.96 1.88
N TYR A 33 -10.26 -13.05 2.64
CA TYR A 33 -10.41 -13.00 4.09
C TYR A 33 -9.07 -12.72 4.75
N TYR A 34 -8.92 -11.51 5.29
CA TYR A 34 -7.74 -11.06 5.98
C TYR A 34 -8.06 -10.77 7.46
N LEU A 35 -7.07 -10.99 8.31
CA LEU A 35 -7.08 -10.54 9.70
C LEU A 35 -6.42 -9.16 9.74
N LEU A 36 -7.12 -8.14 10.22
CA LEU A 36 -6.51 -6.88 10.59
C LEU A 36 -5.79 -7.09 11.93
N VAL A 37 -4.46 -7.07 11.88
CA VAL A 37 -3.58 -7.35 13.03
C VAL A 37 -3.14 -6.08 13.73
N ASP A 38 -2.95 -5.01 12.97
CA ASP A 38 -2.50 -3.72 13.49
C ASP A 38 -3.05 -2.56 12.66
N LYS A 39 -3.17 -1.38 13.27
CA LYS A 39 -3.51 -0.15 12.57
C LYS A 39 -2.59 0.97 13.03
N LYS A 40 -1.99 1.67 12.07
CA LYS A 40 -1.04 2.75 12.31
C LYS A 40 -1.53 4.03 11.68
N LYS A 41 -1.16 5.15 12.28
CA LYS A 41 -1.35 6.48 11.72
C LYS A 41 0.03 7.06 11.45
N GLU A 42 0.24 7.57 10.24
CA GLU A 42 1.48 8.24 9.87
C GLU A 42 1.42 9.68 10.36
N ASP A 43 2.26 10.02 11.35
CA ASP A 43 2.28 11.32 12.04
C ASP A 43 2.43 12.52 11.09
N HIS A 44 3.19 12.36 10.00
CA HIS A 44 3.52 13.45 9.09
C HIS A 44 2.50 13.68 7.96
N SER A 45 1.80 12.62 7.53
CA SER A 45 0.88 12.71 6.38
C SER A 45 -0.59 12.69 6.77
N GLY A 46 -0.92 12.34 8.02
CA GLY A 46 -2.29 12.07 8.44
C GLY A 46 -2.93 10.85 7.76
N LYS A 47 -2.14 10.06 7.01
CA LYS A 47 -2.58 8.82 6.38
C LYS A 47 -2.69 7.72 7.43
N CYS A 48 -3.74 6.92 7.30
CA CYS A 48 -3.94 5.75 8.13
C CYS A 48 -3.56 4.50 7.35
N TYR A 49 -2.91 3.54 8.00
CA TYR A 49 -2.53 2.26 7.40
C TYR A 49 -3.03 1.11 8.27
N GLY A 50 -3.46 0.05 7.60
CA GLY A 50 -3.91 -1.19 8.22
C GLY A 50 -2.99 -2.33 7.81
N VAL A 51 -2.58 -3.11 8.79
CA VAL A 51 -1.79 -4.32 8.58
C VAL A 51 -2.73 -5.51 8.51
N PHE A 52 -2.85 -6.07 7.32
CA PHE A 52 -3.71 -7.21 7.02
C PHE A 52 -2.86 -8.47 6.86
N GLN A 53 -3.09 -9.47 7.70
CA GLN A 53 -2.42 -10.75 7.63
C GLN A 53 -3.36 -11.83 7.11
N GLN A 54 -2.90 -12.60 6.13
CA GLN A 54 -3.54 -13.83 5.69
C GLN A 54 -2.46 -14.90 5.58
N ASP A 55 -2.59 -15.94 6.40
CA ASP A 55 -1.60 -17.02 6.50
C ASP A 55 -0.20 -16.47 6.82
N GLN A 56 0.80 -16.73 5.97
CA GLN A 56 2.16 -16.21 6.08
C GLN A 56 2.39 -14.86 5.38
N LYS A 57 1.36 -14.29 4.72
CA LYS A 57 1.48 -13.03 3.98
C LYS A 57 0.90 -11.87 4.78
N GLN A 58 1.72 -10.85 4.99
CA GLN A 58 1.32 -9.57 5.58
C GLN A 58 1.28 -8.51 4.49
N ILE A 59 0.18 -7.76 4.44
CA ILE A 59 -0.06 -6.71 3.46
C ILE A 59 -0.43 -5.45 4.22
N GLU A 60 0.29 -4.37 3.94
CA GLU A 60 -0.03 -3.05 4.44
C GLU A 60 -0.83 -2.29 3.39
N CYS A 61 -1.99 -1.80 3.80
CA CYS A 61 -2.89 -1.03 2.95
C CYS A 61 -3.29 0.28 3.63
N GLU A 62 -3.31 1.37 2.87
CA GLU A 62 -3.85 2.66 3.28
C GLU A 62 -5.35 2.55 3.55
N LEU A 63 -5.77 2.96 4.73
CA LEU A 63 -7.14 2.97 5.21
C LEU A 63 -7.74 4.38 5.05
N PRO A 64 -8.98 4.49 4.55
CA PRO A 64 -9.74 5.73 4.70
C PRO A 64 -9.96 6.04 6.19
N PHE A 65 -9.81 7.30 6.59
CA PHE A 65 -9.88 7.72 7.99
C PHE A 65 -11.19 7.30 8.69
N SER A 66 -12.33 7.41 8.00
CA SER A 66 -13.61 6.94 8.51
C SER A 66 -13.58 5.44 8.84
N LEU A 67 -13.03 4.61 7.95
CA LEU A 67 -12.90 3.17 8.19
C LEU A 67 -11.94 2.87 9.35
N TYR A 68 -10.82 3.59 9.46
CA TYR A 68 -9.86 3.45 10.56
C TYR A 68 -10.48 3.67 11.96
N LEU A 69 -11.43 4.59 12.08
CA LEU A 69 -12.12 4.88 13.34
C LEU A 69 -13.06 3.75 13.76
N HIS A 70 -13.74 3.11 12.81
CA HIS A 70 -14.71 2.04 13.09
C HIS A 70 -14.07 0.65 13.23
N LEU A 71 -12.84 0.46 12.77
CA LEU A 71 -12.14 -0.82 12.87
C LEU A 71 -11.58 -1.04 14.28
N GLN A 72 -11.92 -2.19 14.86
CA GLN A 72 -11.27 -2.69 16.07
C GLN A 72 -10.13 -3.63 15.66
N VAL A 73 -9.10 -3.74 16.50
CA VAL A 73 -7.94 -4.60 16.23
C VAL A 73 -7.72 -5.49 17.45
N PRO A 74 -7.49 -6.82 17.29
CA PRO A 74 -7.50 -7.57 16.04
C PRO A 74 -8.92 -7.90 15.55
N GLN A 75 -9.16 -7.81 14.23
CA GLN A 75 -10.49 -8.07 13.68
C GLN A 75 -10.40 -8.77 12.31
N ARG A 76 -11.22 -9.81 12.11
CA ARG A 76 -11.21 -10.61 10.89
C ARG A 76 -12.36 -10.22 9.97
N GLY A 77 -12.08 -10.09 8.68
CA GLY A 77 -13.07 -9.65 7.72
C GLY A 77 -12.67 -9.94 6.29
N TYR A 78 -13.62 -9.71 5.39
CA TYR A 78 -13.37 -9.73 3.96
C TYR A 78 -12.78 -8.37 3.54
N LEU A 79 -11.51 -8.38 3.18
CA LEU A 79 -10.79 -7.22 2.68
C LEU A 79 -10.92 -7.13 1.17
N TYR A 80 -11.31 -5.95 0.71
CA TYR A 80 -11.12 -5.52 -0.67
C TYR A 80 -10.26 -4.27 -0.68
N ALA A 81 -9.03 -4.41 -1.19
CA ALA A 81 -8.11 -3.32 -1.43
C ALA A 81 -7.70 -3.28 -2.89
N LYS A 82 -7.48 -2.07 -3.40
CA LYS A 82 -7.04 -1.82 -4.77
C LYS A 82 -5.97 -0.74 -4.73
N ASP A 83 -4.85 -0.95 -5.43
CA ASP A 83 -3.72 -0.04 -5.43
C ASP A 83 -3.21 0.31 -4.02
N LYS A 84 -3.10 -0.71 -3.14
CA LYS A 84 -2.77 -0.58 -1.71
C LYS A 84 -3.73 0.30 -0.90
N LYS A 85 -4.91 0.64 -1.41
CA LYS A 85 -5.95 1.39 -0.69
C LYS A 85 -7.13 0.49 -0.38
N VAL A 86 -7.54 0.46 0.88
CA VAL A 86 -8.72 -0.30 1.32
C VAL A 86 -9.97 0.37 0.76
N LYS A 87 -10.74 -0.37 -0.04
CA LYS A 87 -12.02 0.06 -0.59
C LYS A 87 -13.18 -0.38 0.29
N SER A 88 -13.11 -1.60 0.82
CA SER A 88 -14.11 -2.13 1.75
C SER A 88 -13.48 -3.17 2.66
N PHE A 89 -13.88 -3.15 3.93
CA PHE A 89 -13.58 -4.21 4.88
C PHE A 89 -14.88 -4.59 5.59
N LYS A 90 -15.41 -5.77 5.29
CA LYS A 90 -16.66 -6.26 5.87
C LYS A 90 -16.36 -7.36 6.88
N THR A 91 -16.79 -7.14 8.11
CA THR A 91 -16.71 -8.15 9.16
C THR A 91 -17.98 -8.97 9.12
N LYS A 92 -17.88 -10.29 9.32
CA LYS A 92 -19.10 -11.08 9.56
C LYS A 92 -19.68 -10.58 10.88
N GLU A 93 -20.91 -10.09 10.82
CA GLU A 93 -21.78 -9.89 11.98
C GLU A 93 -21.97 -11.20 12.75
#